data_AF-A0A8X6R227-F1
#
_entry.id   AF-A0A8X6R227-F1
#
_cell.length_a   1.000
_cell.length_b   1.000
_cell.length_c   1.000
_cell.angle_alpha   90.00
_cell.angle_beta   90.00
_cell.angle_gamma   90.00
#
_symmetry.space_group_name_H-M   'P 1'
#
loop_
_entity.id
_entity.type
_entity.pdbx_description
1 polymer ?
#
loop_
_entity_poly.entity_id
_entity_poly.type
_entity_poly.pdbx_seq_one_letter_code
_entity_poly.pdbx_strand_id
1 'polypeptide(L)'
;MRGTGNNSSWTLWGIERNEKHKKYVVTLSDVFNSYFCEVEVMDQKRICTPIPKLKDSELINELKECGIFVSDASVNENCCLFEREPNEIHMLLGADIIGNLLIGDEVKHLKGGLVAVNTHLGWTVMGKMKMEKERHSNVLLSLHVSDNCIQDLWS
;
A
#
# COMPACT_ATOMS: atom_id res chain seq x y z
N MET A 1 -11.55 -20.05 1.09
CA MET A 1 -12.12 -18.73 0.75
C MET A 1 -13.56 -18.92 0.30
N ARG A 2 -14.53 -18.35 1.03
CA ARG A 2 -15.94 -18.24 0.60
C ARG A 2 -16.14 -16.81 0.11
N GLY A 3 -16.43 -16.64 -1.18
CA GLY A 3 -16.72 -15.33 -1.77
C GLY A 3 -18.23 -15.13 -1.92
N THR A 4 -18.74 -13.99 -1.49
CA THR A 4 -20.10 -13.53 -1.78
C THR A 4 -20.01 -12.31 -2.70
N GLY A 5 -20.86 -12.26 -3.72
CA GLY A 5 -20.88 -11.14 -4.68
C GLY A 5 -21.86 -10.08 -4.19
N ASN A 6 -21.37 -8.86 -3.97
CA ASN A 6 -22.20 -7.68 -3.71
C ASN A 6 -21.77 -6.54 -4.64
N ASN A 7 -22.71 -5.68 -5.02
CA ASN A 7 -22.40 -4.43 -5.73
C ASN A 7 -21.70 -3.47 -4.76
N SER A 8 -20.57 -2.91 -5.17
CA SER A 8 -19.92 -1.80 -4.48
C SER A 8 -19.77 -0.63 -5.46
N SER A 9 -20.32 0.52 -5.10
CA SER A 9 -20.12 1.78 -5.82
C SER A 9 -19.10 2.58 -5.03
N TRP A 10 -18.02 3.01 -5.70
CA TRP A 10 -17.01 3.88 -5.11
C TRP A 10 -16.93 5.16 -5.91
N THR A 11 -16.97 6.30 -5.22
CA THR A 11 -16.81 7.62 -5.82
C THR A 11 -15.39 8.11 -5.57
N LEU A 12 -14.57 8.21 -6.61
CA LEU A 12 -13.31 8.95 -6.56
C LEU A 12 -13.49 10.23 -7.38
N TRP A 13 -13.37 11.38 -6.73
CA TRP A 13 -13.36 12.70 -7.39
C TRP A 13 -14.59 12.99 -8.30
N GLY A 14 -15.79 12.56 -7.87
CA GLY A 14 -17.04 12.84 -8.58
C GLY A 14 -17.34 11.93 -9.78
N ILE A 15 -16.49 10.94 -10.06
CA ILE A 15 -16.79 9.90 -11.05
C ILE A 15 -17.32 8.68 -10.31
N GLU A 16 -18.59 8.33 -10.54
CA GLU A 16 -19.16 7.08 -10.08
C GLU A 16 -18.82 5.96 -11.07
N ARG A 17 -18.14 4.92 -10.58
CA ARG A 17 -17.94 3.68 -11.34
C ARG A 17 -18.66 2.56 -10.62
N ASN A 18 -19.58 1.92 -11.34
CA ASN A 18 -20.26 0.71 -10.88
C ASN A 18 -19.53 -0.51 -11.42
N GLU A 19 -18.61 -1.03 -10.62
CA GLU A 19 -17.91 -2.28 -10.90
C GLU A 19 -18.32 -3.34 -9.86
N LYS A 20 -18.48 -4.58 -10.31
CA LYS A 20 -18.83 -5.69 -9.41
C LYS A 20 -17.54 -6.32 -8.91
N HIS A 21 -17.29 -6.16 -7.61
CA HIS A 21 -16.19 -6.81 -6.93
C HIS A 21 -16.70 -7.95 -6.05
N LYS A 22 -15.98 -9.06 -6.05
CA LYS A 22 -16.18 -10.13 -5.08
C LYS A 22 -15.53 -9.70 -3.77
N LYS A 23 -16.24 -9.94 -2.68
CA LYS A 23 -15.73 -9.72 -1.33
C LYS A 23 -15.18 -11.02 -0.76
N TYR A 24 -14.09 -10.90 -0.03
CA TYR A 24 -13.40 -11.99 0.64
C TYR A 24 -13.10 -11.57 2.07
N VAL A 25 -13.28 -12.49 3.00
CA VAL A 25 -12.74 -12.34 4.36
C VAL A 25 -11.41 -13.08 4.40
N VAL A 26 -10.35 -12.36 4.78
CA VAL A 26 -8.99 -12.88 4.89
C VAL A 26 -8.51 -12.70 6.32
N THR A 27 -7.87 -13.72 6.87
CA THR A 27 -7.21 -13.66 8.18
C THR A 27 -5.75 -13.28 7.96
N LEU A 28 -5.31 -12.17 8.56
CA LEU A 28 -3.92 -11.75 8.65
C LEU A 28 -3.34 -12.25 9.96
N SER A 29 -2.10 -12.73 9.92
CA SER A 29 -1.32 -13.08 11.11
C SER A 29 0.09 -12.56 11.00
N ASP A 30 0.71 -12.33 12.16
CA ASP A 30 2.15 -12.09 12.23
C ASP A 30 2.94 -13.38 11.97
N VAL A 31 4.25 -13.24 11.79
CA VAL A 31 5.15 -14.37 11.51
C VAL A 31 5.15 -15.40 12.65
N PHE A 32 4.88 -14.98 13.89
CA PHE A 32 4.85 -15.87 15.06
C PHE A 32 3.45 -16.40 15.37
N ASN A 33 2.42 -16.06 14.60
CA ASN A 33 1.03 -16.44 14.85
C ASN A 33 0.56 -16.08 16.27
N SER A 34 1.07 -14.97 16.79
CA SER A 34 0.72 -14.38 18.08
C SER A 34 -0.47 -13.41 17.98
N TYR A 35 -0.68 -12.82 16.81
CA TYR A 35 -1.78 -11.91 16.51
C TYR A 35 -2.55 -12.39 15.28
N PHE A 36 -3.88 -12.19 15.31
CA PHE A 36 -4.76 -12.46 14.18
C PHE A 36 -5.77 -11.33 14.02
N CYS A 37 -6.03 -10.90 12.79
CA CYS A 37 -7.20 -10.09 12.48
C CYS A 37 -7.87 -10.54 11.19
N GLU A 38 -9.19 -10.42 11.14
CA GLU A 38 -9.96 -10.65 9.92
C GLU A 38 -10.22 -9.32 9.23
N VAL A 39 -9.96 -9.27 7.92
CA VAL A 39 -10.21 -8.10 7.07
C VAL A 39 -11.10 -8.50 5.90
N GLU A 40 -12.09 -7.65 5.61
CA GLU A 40 -12.87 -7.76 4.38
C GLU A 40 -12.09 -7.05 3.26
N VAL A 41 -11.76 -7.78 2.19
CA VAL A 41 -11.08 -7.26 1.01
C VAL A 41 -11.90 -7.53 -0.24
N MET A 42 -11.73 -6.67 -1.24
CA MET A 42 -12.37 -6.82 -2.56
C MET A 42 -11.35 -7.33 -3.58
N ASP A 43 -11.79 -8.12 -4.55
CA ASP A 43 -10.93 -8.43 -5.69
C ASP A 43 -10.76 -7.24 -6.63
N GLN A 44 -9.58 -7.18 -7.22
CA GLN A 44 -9.27 -6.23 -8.28
C GLN A 44 -8.36 -6.92 -9.28
N LYS A 45 -8.64 -6.77 -10.58
CA LYS A 45 -7.80 -7.35 -11.64
C LYS A 45 -6.35 -6.84 -11.58
N ARG A 46 -6.17 -5.58 -11.16
CA ARG A 46 -4.88 -4.95 -10.91
C ARG A 46 -5.07 -3.82 -9.91
N ILE A 47 -4.43 -3.90 -8.75
CA ILE A 47 -4.52 -2.88 -7.70
C ILE A 47 -3.75 -1.63 -8.11
N CYS A 48 -2.50 -1.78 -8.55
CA CYS A 48 -1.64 -0.66 -8.91
C CYS A 48 -0.65 -1.01 -10.04
N THR A 49 0.08 -0.01 -10.53
CA THR A 49 1.31 -0.22 -11.29
C THR A 49 2.42 -0.76 -10.38
N PRO A 50 3.40 -1.51 -10.93
CA PRO A 50 4.57 -1.96 -10.19
C PRO A 50 5.16 -0.85 -9.31
N ILE A 51 5.31 -1.12 -8.02
CA ILE A 51 5.94 -0.18 -7.09
C ILE A 51 7.46 -0.43 -7.09
N PRO A 52 8.30 0.62 -7.19
CA PRO A 52 9.73 0.44 -7.04
C PRO A 52 10.07 -0.02 -5.62
N LYS A 53 10.77 -1.15 -5.52
CA LYS A 53 11.31 -1.67 -4.26
C LYS A 53 12.27 -0.70 -3.59
N LEU A 54 12.40 -0.81 -2.28
CA LEU A 54 13.40 -0.04 -1.53
C LEU A 54 14.84 -0.37 -1.96
N LYS A 55 15.54 0.62 -2.50
CA LYS A 55 16.95 0.51 -2.97
C LYS A 55 17.94 1.34 -2.16
N ASP A 56 17.47 2.18 -1.25
CA ASP A 56 18.32 3.07 -0.46
C ASP A 56 19.12 2.26 0.56
N SER A 57 20.40 2.05 0.28
CA SER A 57 21.31 1.28 1.13
C SER A 57 21.54 1.95 2.49
N GLU A 58 21.48 3.27 2.58
CA GLU A 58 21.65 3.99 3.85
C GLU A 58 20.45 3.74 4.76
N LEU A 59 19.23 3.84 4.20
CA LEU A 59 18.01 3.55 4.93
C LEU A 59 17.93 2.08 5.36
N ILE A 60 18.30 1.15 4.47
CA ILE A 60 18.32 -0.29 4.80
C ILE A 60 19.31 -0.57 5.94
N ASN A 61 20.48 0.07 5.94
CA ASN A 61 21.47 -0.10 6.99
C ASN A 61 21.00 0.53 8.32
N GLU A 62 20.40 1.72 8.29
CA GLU A 62 19.83 2.36 9.48
C GLU A 62 18.72 1.50 10.12
N LEU A 63 17.86 0.89 9.29
CA LEU A 63 16.84 -0.05 9.76
C LEU A 63 17.47 -1.29 10.41
N LYS A 64 18.55 -1.85 9.83
CA LYS A 64 19.29 -2.97 10.43
C LYS A 64 19.96 -2.62 11.75
N GLU A 65 20.53 -1.42 11.87
CA GLU A 65 21.09 -0.89 13.13
C GLU A 65 20.00 -0.79 14.20
N CYS A 66 18.76 -0.50 13.78
CA CYS A 66 17.58 -0.55 14.64
C CYS A 66 17.06 -1.97 14.90
N GLY A 67 17.67 -3.03 14.38
CA GLY A 67 17.18 -4.41 14.47
C GLY A 67 15.92 -4.69 13.63
N ILE A 68 15.60 -3.83 12.66
CA ILE A 68 14.45 -3.94 11.76
C ILE A 68 14.91 -4.50 10.41
N PHE A 69 14.30 -5.60 9.98
CA PHE A 69 14.58 -6.23 8.69
C PHE A 69 13.44 -5.96 7.70
N VAL A 70 13.80 -5.45 6.51
CA VAL A 70 12.84 -5.11 5.47
C VAL A 70 12.67 -6.29 4.52
N SER A 71 11.44 -6.74 4.31
CA SER A 71 11.10 -7.78 3.34
C SER A 71 11.15 -7.29 1.89
N ASP A 72 10.87 -6.00 1.67
CA ASP A 72 10.87 -5.34 0.35
C ASP A 72 12.29 -5.01 -0.17
N ALA A 73 13.31 -5.09 0.68
CA ALA A 73 14.69 -4.90 0.25
C ALA A 73 15.21 -6.20 -0.39
N SER A 74 15.48 -6.18 -1.70
CA SER A 74 16.07 -7.30 -2.42
C SER A 74 17.48 -7.59 -1.88
N VAL A 75 17.59 -8.40 -0.83
CA VAL A 75 18.90 -8.80 -0.26
C VAL A 75 19.24 -10.25 -0.61
N ASN A 76 18.28 -11.06 -1.05
CA ASN A 76 18.59 -12.40 -1.55
C ASN A 76 17.48 -12.88 -2.51
N GLU A 77 17.91 -13.42 -3.64
CA GLU A 77 17.10 -14.01 -4.71
C GLU A 77 16.22 -15.17 -4.24
N ASN A 78 16.42 -15.62 -2.99
CA ASN A 78 15.83 -16.84 -2.43
C ASN A 78 14.76 -16.61 -1.34
N CYS A 79 14.48 -15.37 -0.91
CA CYS A 79 13.55 -15.14 0.21
C CYS A 79 12.13 -14.72 -0.19
N CYS A 80 11.86 -14.48 -1.47
CA CYS A 80 10.49 -14.23 -1.93
C CYS A 80 9.87 -15.59 -2.29
N LEU A 81 9.46 -16.37 -1.27
CA LEU A 81 8.95 -17.73 -1.46
C LEU A 81 7.74 -17.84 -2.41
N PHE A 82 7.13 -16.71 -2.84
CA PHE A 82 5.91 -16.70 -3.65
C PHE A 82 5.78 -15.54 -4.67
N GLU A 83 6.85 -14.89 -5.11
CA GLU A 83 6.69 -13.79 -6.08
C GLU A 83 6.84 -14.28 -7.53
N ARG A 84 5.71 -14.57 -8.18
CA ARG A 84 5.67 -14.66 -9.66
C ARG A 84 5.87 -13.29 -10.32
N GLU A 85 5.54 -12.22 -9.60
CA GLU A 85 5.75 -10.83 -10.01
C GLU A 85 6.20 -10.00 -8.79
N PRO A 86 7.50 -9.70 -8.64
CA PRO A 86 8.04 -9.16 -7.40
C PRO A 86 7.63 -7.74 -7.06
N ASN A 87 7.02 -7.01 -8.00
CA ASN A 87 6.64 -5.62 -7.83
C ASN A 87 5.12 -5.45 -7.76
N GLU A 88 4.36 -6.54 -7.69
CA GLU A 88 2.90 -6.52 -7.65
C GLU A 88 2.41 -6.39 -6.19
N ILE A 89 1.46 -5.48 -5.96
CA ILE A 89 0.76 -5.40 -4.68
C ILE A 89 -0.31 -6.48 -4.67
N HIS A 90 -0.18 -7.44 -3.76
CA HIS A 90 -1.18 -8.50 -3.59
C HIS A 90 -2.38 -8.08 -2.73
N MET A 91 -2.19 -7.10 -1.84
CA MET A 91 -3.23 -6.62 -0.93
C MET A 91 -3.01 -5.16 -0.57
N LEU A 92 -4.10 -4.38 -0.55
CA LEU A 92 -4.11 -3.00 -0.08
C LEU A 92 -5.07 -2.91 1.11
N LEU A 93 -4.56 -2.43 2.24
CA LEU A 93 -5.37 -2.18 3.44
C LEU A 93 -5.73 -0.70 3.52
N GLY A 94 -6.99 -0.42 3.82
CA GLY A 94 -7.47 0.95 4.01
C GLY A 94 -7.02 1.55 5.34
N ALA A 95 -7.15 2.87 5.44
CA ALA A 95 -6.84 3.63 6.66
C ALA A 95 -7.83 3.33 7.81
N ASP A 96 -8.98 2.72 7.51
CA ASP A 96 -9.92 2.18 8.48
C ASP A 96 -9.34 0.98 9.26
N ILE A 97 -8.37 0.27 8.67
CA ILE A 97 -7.73 -0.90 9.29
C ILE A 97 -6.46 -0.52 10.05
N ILE A 98 -5.69 0.49 9.59
CA ILE A 98 -4.37 0.80 10.15
C ILE A 98 -4.43 1.10 11.66
N GLY A 99 -5.48 1.78 12.12
CA GLY A 99 -5.65 2.11 13.55
C GLY A 99 -5.70 0.87 14.46
N ASN A 100 -6.19 -0.25 13.95
CA ASN A 100 -6.26 -1.52 14.70
C ASN A 100 -4.94 -2.30 14.64
N LEU A 101 -4.05 -1.98 13.69
CA LEU A 101 -2.76 -2.65 13.54
C LEU A 101 -1.65 -1.95 14.32
N LEU A 102 -1.76 -0.64 14.56
CA LEU A 102 -0.75 0.11 15.31
C LEU A 102 -0.74 -0.29 16.78
N ILE A 103 0.40 -0.76 17.29
CA ILE A 103 0.60 -0.97 18.73
C ILE A 103 0.98 0.35 19.39
N GLY A 104 1.71 1.22 18.68
CA GLY A 104 2.02 2.59 19.10
C GLY A 104 3.11 2.75 20.17
N ASP A 105 3.52 1.66 20.83
CA ASP A 105 4.49 1.70 21.93
C ASP A 105 5.93 1.92 21.47
N GLU A 106 6.29 1.45 20.28
CA GLU A 106 7.64 1.61 19.73
C GLU A 106 7.64 2.35 18.40
N VAL A 107 8.27 3.53 18.41
CA VAL A 107 8.42 4.42 17.27
C VAL A 107 9.90 4.77 17.12
N LYS A 108 10.48 4.52 15.94
CA LYS A 108 11.86 4.86 15.63
C LYS A 108 11.91 5.94 14.55
N HIS A 109 12.49 7.08 14.89
CA HIS A 109 12.74 8.16 13.94
C HIS A 109 13.98 7.84 13.13
N LEU A 110 13.82 7.80 11.81
CA LEU A 110 14.88 7.56 10.85
C LEU A 110 15.31 8.89 10.22
N LYS A 111 16.48 8.89 9.57
CA LYS A 111 16.94 10.04 8.81
C LYS A 111 15.94 10.43 7.71
N GLY A 112 15.94 11.71 7.35
CA GLY A 112 15.09 12.23 6.27
C GLY A 112 13.62 12.42 6.64
N GLY A 113 13.23 12.23 7.90
CA GLY A 113 11.85 12.42 8.38
C GLY A 113 10.96 11.20 8.19
N LEU A 114 11.56 10.03 7.96
CA LEU A 114 10.89 8.74 7.98
C LEU A 114 10.74 8.24 9.43
N VAL A 115 9.73 7.42 9.66
CA VAL A 115 9.44 6.84 10.97
C VAL A 115 9.09 5.36 10.78
N ALA A 116 9.77 4.48 11.49
CA ALA A 116 9.38 3.09 11.62
C ALA A 116 8.48 2.93 12.85
N VAL A 117 7.31 2.33 12.67
CA VAL A 117 6.35 2.10 13.75
C VAL A 117 6.07 0.62 13.86
N ASN A 118 6.03 0.13 15.09
CA ASN A 118 5.69 -1.24 15.39
C ASN A 118 4.16 -1.45 15.26
N THR A 119 3.80 -2.51 14.55
CA THR A 119 2.41 -2.93 14.33
C THR A 119 2.26 -4.38 14.72
N HIS A 120 1.02 -4.83 14.92
CA HIS A 120 0.70 -6.22 15.16
C HIS A 120 1.19 -7.19 14.07
N LEU A 121 1.49 -6.71 12.86
CA LEU A 121 2.01 -7.51 11.75
C LEU A 121 3.53 -7.34 11.53
N GLY A 122 4.21 -6.59 12.40
CA GLY A 122 5.63 -6.26 12.30
C GLY A 122 5.89 -4.76 12.08
N TRP A 123 7.09 -4.42 11.63
CA TRP A 123 7.49 -3.03 11.45
C TRP A 123 7.00 -2.44 10.13
N THR A 124 6.40 -1.25 10.19
CA THR A 124 6.02 -0.47 9.00
C THR A 124 6.79 0.85 8.97
N VAL A 125 7.43 1.15 7.84
CA VAL A 125 8.10 2.43 7.62
C VAL A 125 7.13 3.40 6.94
N MET A 126 7.00 4.59 7.50
CA MET A 126 6.09 5.63 7.04
C MET A 126 6.83 6.96 6.90
N GLY A 127 6.28 7.86 6.08
CA GLY A 127 6.78 9.21 5.92
C GLY A 127 7.15 9.52 4.47
N LYS A 128 7.63 10.75 4.27
CA LYS A 128 7.95 11.26 2.93
C LYS A 128 9.34 10.80 2.52
N MET A 129 9.40 9.87 1.58
CA MET A 129 10.66 9.52 0.93
C MET A 129 11.09 10.63 -0.04
N LYS A 130 12.37 11.01 0.00
CA LYS A 130 12.95 11.90 -1.02
C LYS A 130 13.22 11.05 -2.26
N MET A 131 12.22 10.87 -3.11
CA MET A 131 12.49 10.38 -4.45
C MET A 131 13.36 11.42 -5.17
N GLU A 132 14.51 10.99 -5.69
CA GLU A 132 15.25 11.81 -6.64
C GLU A 132 14.28 12.16 -7.77
N LYS A 133 14.12 13.47 -8.04
CA LYS A 133 13.25 13.92 -9.12
C LYS A 133 13.73 13.25 -10.40
N GLU A 134 12.94 12.33 -10.94
CA GLU A 134 13.03 12.06 -12.36
C GLU A 134 12.89 13.40 -13.08
N ARG A 135 13.86 13.63 -13.96
CA ARG A 135 14.06 14.87 -14.70
C ARG A 135 12.78 15.24 -15.44
N HIS A 136 12.24 16.41 -15.12
CA HIS A 136 11.23 17.17 -15.88
C HIS A 136 9.91 16.44 -16.21
N SER A 137 8.92 16.54 -15.33
CA SER A 137 7.52 16.47 -15.73
C SER A 137 6.97 17.90 -15.80
N ASN A 138 7.08 18.54 -16.96
CA ASN A 138 6.16 19.62 -17.31
C ASN A 138 4.78 18.96 -17.49
N VAL A 139 4.07 18.70 -16.39
CA VAL A 139 2.66 18.29 -16.45
C VAL A 139 1.85 19.54 -16.75
N LEU A 140 1.77 19.89 -18.03
CA LEU A 140 0.69 20.73 -18.53
C LEU A 140 -0.58 19.88 -18.43
N LEU A 141 -1.42 20.13 -17.43
CA LEU A 141 -2.77 19.55 -17.36
C LEU A 141 -3.61 20.14 -18.51
N SER A 142 -3.48 19.60 -19.72
CA SER A 142 -4.45 19.77 -20.79
C SER A 142 -5.53 18.71 -20.61
N LEU A 143 -6.56 19.06 -19.84
CA LEU A 143 -7.76 18.27 -19.66
C LEU A 143 -8.53 18.22 -21.00
N HIS A 144 -8.34 17.18 -21.81
CA HIS A 144 -9.25 16.92 -22.92
C HIS A 144 -10.44 16.13 -22.37
N VAL A 145 -11.45 16.86 -21.89
CA VAL A 145 -12.78 16.30 -21.64
C VAL A 145 -13.46 16.21 -23.00
N SER A 146 -13.46 15.00 -23.58
CA SER A 146 -14.46 14.67 -24.59
C SER A 146 -15.73 14.24 -23.86
N ASP A 147 -16.77 15.06 -23.99
CA ASP A 147 -18.20 14.76 -23.83
C ASP A 147 -18.94 14.99 -22.52
N ASN A 148 -18.39 15.69 -21.51
CA ASN A 148 -19.20 16.14 -20.37
C ASN A 148 -19.18 17.67 -20.22
N CYS A 149 -20.37 18.27 -20.15
CA CYS A 149 -20.54 19.72 -20.01
C CYS A 149 -20.12 20.15 -18.60
N ILE A 150 -19.21 21.12 -18.51
CA ILE A 150 -18.70 21.68 -17.24
C ILE A 150 -19.81 22.21 -16.32
N GLN A 151 -21.01 22.47 -16.85
CA GLN A 151 -22.15 22.95 -16.08
C GLN A 151 -22.69 21.89 -15.10
N ASP A 152 -22.48 20.60 -15.38
CA ASP A 152 -22.93 19.51 -14.50
C ASP A 152 -22.04 19.36 -13.24
N LEU A 153 -20.90 20.06 -13.17
CA LEU A 153 -19.96 19.94 -12.05
C LEU A 153 -20.42 20.69 -10.79
N TRP A 154 -21.38 21.62 -10.92
CA TRP A 154 -21.80 22.53 -9.84
C TRP A 154 -23.31 22.51 -9.58
N SER A 155 -24.00 21.45 -10.00
CA SER A 155 -25.42 21.23 -9.70
C SER A 155 -25.60 20.50 -8.37
#